data_AF-A0A6L5T4A3-F1
#
_entry.id   AF-A0A6L5T4A3-F1
#
_cell.length_a   1.000
_cell.length_b   1.000
_cell.length_c   1.000
_cell.angle_alpha   90.00
_cell.angle_beta   90.00
_cell.angle_gamma   90.00
#
_symmetry.space_group_name_H-M   'P 1'
#
loop_
_entity.id
_entity.type
_entity.pdbx_description
1 polymer ?
#
loop_
_entity_poly.entity_id
_entity_poly.type
_entity_poly.pdbx_seq_one_letter_code
_entity_poly.pdbx_strand_id
1 'polypeptide(L)'
;MQAIVETLFDTVYLFSVITIGILMIRKSKGNRQFTMFGIMAVILGGGDAFHLVPRATALCTTGLENFTVQLGLGKWITSITMTIFYVVLYHIWRERYQIKGYKAATAAIYSLAGLRIVLCMMPQNAWLSADAPLSWGIYRNIPFALMGLIIIVLFYKSAKENNDSSFRWMWLTIVLSFAFYIPVVLLADVIPMIGMLMIPKTCAYVWTVLIGYKAMKKEIA
;
A
#
# COMPACT_ATOMS: atom_id res chain seq x y z
N MET A 1 1.38 22.91 14.10
CA MET A 1 0.11 22.29 13.67
C MET A 1 0.33 21.02 12.85
N GLN A 2 1.18 21.02 11.82
CA GLN A 2 1.46 19.84 11.00
C GLN A 2 1.85 18.59 11.82
N ALA A 3 2.82 18.70 12.73
CA ALA A 3 3.27 17.58 13.56
C ALA A 3 2.13 16.90 14.35
N ILE A 4 1.21 17.68 14.92
CA ILE A 4 0.08 17.16 15.70
C ILE A 4 -0.92 16.45 14.78
N VAL A 5 -1.30 17.09 13.67
CA VAL A 5 -2.28 16.54 12.73
C VAL A 5 -1.77 15.26 12.07
N GLU A 6 -0.52 15.27 11.60
CA GLU A 6 0.11 14.14 10.93
C GLU A 6 0.30 12.96 11.88
N THR A 7 0.84 13.22 13.08
CA THR A 7 1.03 12.17 14.10
C THR A 7 -0.30 11.55 14.56
N LEU A 8 -1.33 12.38 14.79
CA LEU A 8 -2.64 11.88 15.18
C LEU A 8 -3.27 11.05 14.06
N PHE A 9 -3.22 11.54 12.82
CA PHE A 9 -3.73 10.82 11.66
C PHE A 9 -3.03 9.46 11.49
N ASP A 10 -1.70 9.44 11.51
CA ASP A 10 -0.90 8.22 11.35
C ASP A 10 -1.17 7.21 12.47
N THR A 11 -1.32 7.70 13.71
CA THR A 11 -1.69 6.86 14.86
C THR A 11 -3.05 6.21 14.64
N VAL A 12 -4.08 7.00 14.35
CA VAL A 12 -5.44 6.49 14.10
C VAL A 12 -5.46 5.52 12.93
N TYR A 13 -4.74 5.84 11.85
CA TYR A 13 -4.58 4.99 10.67
C TYR A 13 -4.00 3.62 11.03
N LEU A 14 -2.82 3.59 11.66
CA LEU A 14 -2.11 2.36 12.00
C LEU A 14 -2.95 1.47 12.91
N PHE A 15 -3.49 2.04 14.00
CA PHE A 15 -4.36 1.30 14.91
C PHE A 15 -5.60 0.75 14.19
N SER A 16 -6.25 1.55 13.35
CA SER A 16 -7.46 1.14 12.63
C SER A 16 -7.19 -0.01 11.67
N VAL A 17 -6.21 0.13 10.77
CA VAL A 17 -5.94 -0.86 9.72
C VAL A 17 -5.42 -2.18 10.31
N ILE A 18 -4.54 -2.12 11.31
CA ILE A 18 -4.03 -3.32 11.98
C ILE A 18 -5.16 -4.01 12.75
N THR A 19 -5.96 -3.27 13.51
CA THR A 19 -7.09 -3.84 14.27
C THR A 19 -8.11 -4.48 13.35
N ILE A 20 -8.50 -3.80 12.27
CA ILE A 20 -9.43 -4.36 11.28
C ILE A 20 -8.83 -5.61 10.62
N GLY A 21 -7.55 -5.58 10.26
CA GLY A 21 -6.84 -6.73 9.70
C GLY A 21 -6.88 -7.96 10.62
N ILE A 22 -6.55 -7.78 11.90
CA ILE A 22 -6.62 -8.84 12.92
C ILE A 22 -8.05 -9.36 13.08
N LEU A 23 -9.05 -8.46 13.12
CA LEU A 23 -10.46 -8.86 13.20
C LEU A 23 -10.89 -9.68 11.99
N MET A 24 -10.45 -9.31 10.79
CA MET A 24 -10.74 -10.06 9.56
C MET A 24 -10.13 -11.46 9.60
N ILE A 25 -8.86 -11.59 10.01
CA ILE A 25 -8.19 -12.88 10.14
C ILE A 25 -8.97 -13.78 11.11
N ARG A 26 -9.32 -13.27 12.30
CA ARG A 26 -9.98 -14.04 13.36
C ARG A 26 -11.44 -14.39 13.04
N LYS A 27 -12.16 -13.51 12.32
CA LYS A 27 -13.60 -13.67 12.04
C LYS A 27 -13.92 -14.16 10.63
N SER A 28 -12.90 -14.53 9.85
CA SER A 28 -13.04 -15.05 8.49
C SER A 28 -13.76 -16.41 8.40
N LYS A 29 -13.92 -17.14 9.52
CA LYS A 29 -14.57 -18.47 9.59
C LYS A 29 -14.06 -19.46 8.52
N GLY A 30 -12.77 -19.45 8.23
CA GLY A 30 -12.15 -20.33 7.23
C GLY A 30 -12.26 -19.85 5.78
N ASN A 31 -12.91 -18.71 5.51
CA ASN A 31 -12.93 -18.11 4.18
C ASN A 31 -11.54 -17.56 3.83
N ARG A 32 -10.93 -18.16 2.80
CA ARG A 32 -9.58 -17.82 2.34
C ARG A 32 -9.46 -16.38 1.88
N GLN A 33 -10.44 -15.86 1.12
CA GLN A 33 -10.42 -14.49 0.59
C GLN A 33 -10.29 -13.47 1.71
N PHE A 34 -11.14 -13.55 2.73
CA PHE A 34 -11.13 -12.56 3.82
C PHE A 34 -9.97 -12.75 4.79
N THR A 35 -9.46 -13.98 4.94
CA THR A 35 -8.21 -14.23 5.67
C THR A 35 -7.04 -13.53 4.99
N MET A 36 -6.90 -13.71 3.66
CA MET A 36 -5.86 -13.03 2.86
C MET A 36 -6.00 -11.52 2.92
N PHE A 37 -7.23 -11.00 2.89
CA PHE A 37 -7.51 -9.58 3.00
C PHE A 37 -7.12 -9.01 4.37
N GLY A 38 -7.38 -9.75 5.45
CA GLY A 38 -6.92 -9.38 6.79
C GLY A 38 -5.40 -9.38 6.92
N ILE A 39 -4.73 -10.40 6.37
CA ILE A 39 -3.25 -10.46 6.29
C ILE A 39 -2.71 -9.27 5.50
N MET A 40 -3.32 -8.95 4.35
CA MET A 40 -2.95 -7.80 3.53
C MET A 40 -3.04 -6.48 4.31
N ALA A 41 -4.09 -6.28 5.11
CA ALA A 41 -4.25 -5.11 5.96
C ALA A 41 -3.17 -5.04 7.06
N VAL A 42 -2.82 -6.16 7.68
CA VAL A 42 -1.74 -6.22 8.68
C VAL A 42 -0.37 -5.93 8.03
N ILE A 43 -0.11 -6.45 6.83
CA ILE A 43 1.13 -6.17 6.08
C ILE A 43 1.24 -4.68 5.75
N LEU A 44 0.14 -4.06 5.33
CA LEU A 44 0.06 -2.63 5.05
C LEU A 44 0.41 -1.81 6.30
N GLY A 45 -0.35 -1.99 7.40
CA GLY A 45 -0.14 -1.22 8.63
C GLY A 45 1.22 -1.51 9.28
N GLY A 46 1.62 -2.78 9.35
CA GLY A 46 2.91 -3.18 9.91
C GLY A 46 4.10 -2.66 9.09
N GLY A 47 4.00 -2.66 7.76
CA GLY A 47 5.01 -2.08 6.90
C GLY A 47 5.11 -0.56 7.04
N ASP A 48 3.97 0.14 7.06
CA ASP A 48 3.94 1.59 7.22
C ASP A 48 4.45 2.06 8.59
N ALA A 49 4.25 1.27 9.65
CA ALA A 49 4.76 1.60 10.98
C ALA A 49 6.29 1.86 10.99
N PHE A 50 7.07 1.16 10.16
CA PHE A 50 8.53 1.33 10.09
C PHE A 50 8.98 2.70 9.58
N HIS A 51 8.13 3.46 8.88
CA HIS A 51 8.45 4.83 8.47
C HIS A 51 7.62 5.87 9.21
N LEU A 52 6.34 5.58 9.52
CA LEU A 52 5.45 6.52 10.20
C LEU A 52 5.83 6.74 11.67
N VAL A 53 6.24 5.69 12.39
CA VAL A 53 6.64 5.84 13.80
C VAL A 53 7.89 6.71 13.92
N PRO A 54 9.01 6.45 13.20
CA PRO A 54 10.15 7.35 13.23
C PRO A 54 9.82 8.77 12.77
N ARG A 55 8.92 8.92 11.78
CA ARG A 55 8.49 10.23 11.28
C ARG A 55 7.70 11.03 12.31
N ALA A 56 6.76 10.40 12.99
CA ALA A 56 6.02 11.02 14.10
C ALA A 56 6.98 11.44 15.23
N THR A 57 7.93 10.58 15.59
CA THR A 57 8.96 10.93 16.59
C THR A 57 9.81 12.12 16.12
N ALA A 58 10.26 12.11 14.86
CA ALA A 58 11.08 13.18 14.30
C ALA A 58 10.36 14.53 14.29
N LEU A 59 9.07 14.55 13.89
CA LEU A 59 8.24 15.75 13.88
C LEU A 59 7.97 16.32 15.28
N CYS A 60 8.02 15.47 16.32
CA CYS A 60 7.75 15.85 17.71
C CYS A 60 9.02 16.08 18.55
N THR A 61 10.22 15.84 18.01
CA THR A 61 11.48 15.91 18.78
C THR A 61 12.55 16.75 18.07
N THR A 62 13.57 16.11 17.48
CA THR A 62 14.79 16.74 16.97
C THR A 62 14.75 17.06 15.48
N GLY A 63 13.61 16.87 14.80
CA GLY A 63 13.45 17.15 13.37
C GLY A 63 13.81 15.99 12.45
N LEU A 64 13.33 16.05 11.19
CA LEU A 64 13.45 14.96 10.20
C LEU A 64 14.90 14.64 9.80
N GLU A 65 15.79 15.63 9.81
CA GLU A 65 17.20 15.48 9.41
C GLU A 65 17.95 14.49 10.30
N ASN A 66 17.62 14.46 11.60
CA ASN A 66 18.22 13.55 12.59
C ASN A 66 17.70 12.11 12.50
N PHE A 67 16.67 11.87 11.67
CA PHE A 67 16.05 10.56 11.48
C PHE A 67 16.25 9.99 10.07
N THR A 68 17.20 10.56 9.29
CA THR A 68 17.47 10.16 7.90
C THR A 68 17.62 8.65 7.72
N VAL A 69 18.37 7.99 8.61
CA VAL A 69 18.60 6.54 8.55
C VAL A 69 17.31 5.76 8.82
N GLN A 70 16.56 6.12 9.86
CA GLN A 70 15.33 5.43 10.26
C GLN A 70 14.22 5.64 9.22
N LEU A 71 14.06 6.86 8.70
CA LEU A 71 13.13 7.18 7.63
C LEU A 71 13.50 6.45 6.34
N GLY A 72 14.79 6.37 6.03
CA GLY A 72 15.35 5.63 4.91
C GLY A 72 15.05 4.14 4.96
N LEU A 73 15.38 3.50 6.08
CA LEU A 73 15.04 2.09 6.36
C LEU A 73 13.53 1.85 6.29
N GLY A 74 12.75 2.75 6.88
CA GLY A 74 11.29 2.70 6.82
C GLY A 74 10.77 2.73 5.39
N LYS A 75 11.24 3.66 4.55
CA LYS A 75 10.85 3.74 3.13
C LYS A 75 11.23 2.47 2.37
N TRP A 76 12.39 1.87 2.65
CA TRP A 76 12.81 0.62 2.05
C TRP A 76 11.88 -0.54 2.44
N ILE A 77 11.61 -0.72 3.74
CA ILE A 77 10.69 -1.75 4.25
C ILE A 77 9.30 -1.56 3.64
N THR A 78 8.75 -0.34 3.68
CA THR A 78 7.45 -0.01 3.08
C THR A 78 7.42 -0.33 1.57
N SER A 79 8.50 -0.10 0.84
CA SER A 79 8.56 -0.44 -0.60
C SER A 79 8.41 -1.95 -0.83
N ILE A 80 9.04 -2.77 0.01
CA ILE A 80 8.94 -4.24 -0.04
C ILE A 80 7.55 -4.71 0.40
N THR A 81 7.04 -4.23 1.54
CA THR A 81 5.71 -4.64 2.04
C THR A 81 4.60 -4.19 1.09
N MET A 82 4.69 -3.03 0.47
CA MET A 82 3.75 -2.58 -0.57
C MET A 82 3.83 -3.43 -1.84
N THR A 83 4.99 -3.99 -2.16
CA THR A 83 5.10 -4.96 -3.26
C THR A 83 4.33 -6.24 -2.92
N ILE A 84 4.53 -6.76 -1.70
CA ILE A 84 3.81 -7.94 -1.21
C ILE A 84 2.30 -7.66 -1.13
N PHE A 85 1.90 -6.46 -0.69
CA PHE A 85 0.50 -6.03 -0.65
C PHE A 85 -0.18 -6.18 -2.01
N TYR A 86 0.44 -5.71 -3.09
CA TYR A 86 -0.15 -5.83 -4.44
C TYR A 86 -0.19 -7.27 -4.93
N VAL A 87 0.81 -8.10 -4.58
CA VAL A 87 0.77 -9.54 -4.88
C VAL A 87 -0.39 -10.22 -4.13
N VAL A 88 -0.60 -9.90 -2.85
CA VAL A 88 -1.73 -10.44 -2.07
C VAL A 88 -3.06 -9.94 -2.62
N LEU A 89 -3.15 -8.66 -2.97
CA LEU A 89 -4.33 -8.04 -3.57
C LEU A 89 -4.71 -8.69 -4.91
N TYR A 90 -3.70 -9.06 -5.72
CA TYR A 90 -3.91 -9.83 -6.94
C TYR A 90 -4.53 -11.21 -6.65
N HIS A 91 -4.05 -11.92 -5.64
CA HIS A 91 -4.65 -13.22 -5.27
C HIS A 91 -6.03 -13.09 -4.63
N ILE A 92 -6.30 -12.00 -3.90
CA ILE A 92 -7.65 -11.67 -3.43
C ILE A 92 -8.60 -11.48 -4.60
N TRP A 93 -8.18 -10.77 -5.66
CA TRP A 93 -8.97 -10.64 -6.90
C TRP A 93 -9.27 -12.02 -7.50
N ARG A 94 -8.26 -12.89 -7.60
CA ARG A 94 -8.45 -14.26 -8.12
C ARG A 94 -9.45 -15.06 -7.32
N GLU A 95 -9.37 -15.00 -5.99
CA GLU A 95 -10.27 -15.70 -5.08
C GLU A 95 -11.70 -15.13 -5.17
N ARG A 96 -11.85 -13.80 -5.20
CA ARG A 96 -13.15 -13.13 -5.27
C ARG A 96 -13.94 -13.50 -6.51
N TYR A 97 -13.27 -13.53 -7.66
CA TYR A 97 -13.92 -13.80 -8.95
C TYR A 97 -13.69 -15.24 -9.45
N GLN A 98 -13.23 -16.13 -8.58
CA GLN A 98 -13.03 -17.56 -8.86
C GLN A 98 -12.23 -17.81 -10.15
N ILE A 99 -11.18 -17.01 -10.37
CA ILE A 99 -10.39 -17.00 -11.60
C ILE A 99 -9.49 -18.24 -11.65
N LYS A 100 -9.96 -19.26 -12.36
CA LYS A 100 -9.22 -20.51 -12.64
C LYS A 100 -8.40 -20.36 -13.92
N GLY A 101 -7.07 -20.43 -13.79
CA GLY A 101 -6.12 -20.05 -14.85
C GLY A 101 -6.04 -18.53 -15.02
N TYR A 102 -4.86 -18.00 -15.38
CA TYR A 102 -4.57 -16.61 -15.84
C TYR A 102 -3.03 -16.44 -15.88
N LYS A 103 -2.34 -17.43 -16.49
CA LYS A 103 -0.88 -17.62 -16.34
C LYS A 103 -0.08 -16.37 -16.74
N ALA A 104 -0.50 -15.69 -17.79
CA ALA A 104 0.17 -14.47 -18.27
C ALA A 104 0.12 -13.32 -17.24
N ALA A 105 -1.05 -13.02 -16.67
CA ALA A 105 -1.17 -11.98 -15.65
C ALA A 105 -0.45 -12.35 -14.35
N THR A 106 -0.54 -13.63 -13.93
CA THR A 106 0.20 -14.11 -12.76
C THR A 106 1.70 -13.95 -12.98
N ALA A 107 2.22 -14.38 -14.13
CA ALA A 107 3.63 -14.21 -14.48
C ALA A 107 4.02 -12.72 -14.51
N ALA A 108 3.20 -11.85 -15.10
CA ALA A 108 3.46 -10.40 -15.12
C ALA A 108 3.55 -9.82 -13.70
N ILE A 109 2.61 -10.14 -12.81
CA ILE A 109 2.62 -9.65 -11.42
C ILE A 109 3.88 -10.13 -10.67
N TYR A 110 4.22 -11.41 -10.76
CA TYR A 110 5.41 -11.93 -10.09
C TYR A 110 6.72 -11.40 -10.69
N SER A 111 6.81 -11.26 -12.02
CA SER A 111 7.97 -10.66 -12.68
C SER A 111 8.15 -9.20 -12.29
N LEU A 112 7.09 -8.40 -12.27
CA LEU A 112 7.14 -6.99 -11.85
C LEU A 112 7.47 -6.86 -10.36
N ALA A 113 6.91 -7.72 -9.51
CA ALA A 113 7.23 -7.76 -8.09
C ALA A 113 8.70 -8.13 -7.85
N GLY A 114 9.20 -9.18 -8.52
CA GLY A 114 10.59 -9.60 -8.46
C GLY A 114 11.53 -8.50 -8.94
N LEU A 115 11.23 -7.88 -10.09
CA LEU A 115 11.98 -6.75 -10.63
C LEU A 115 12.01 -5.58 -9.63
N ARG A 116 10.87 -5.22 -9.03
CA ARG A 116 10.81 -4.17 -8.01
C ARG A 116 11.67 -4.50 -6.79
N ILE A 117 11.60 -5.74 -6.29
CA ILE A 117 12.39 -6.16 -5.14
C ILE A 117 13.88 -6.05 -5.46
N VAL A 118 14.33 -6.58 -6.61
CA VAL A 118 15.72 -6.46 -7.06
C VAL A 118 16.15 -5.00 -7.14
N LEU A 119 15.33 -4.15 -7.78
CA LEU A 119 15.59 -2.72 -7.87
C LEU A 119 15.66 -2.05 -6.50
N CYS A 120 14.87 -2.48 -5.49
CA CYS A 120 14.95 -1.95 -4.13
C CYS A 120 16.21 -2.39 -3.38
N MET A 121 16.83 -3.52 -3.75
CA MET A 121 18.06 -4.03 -3.11
C MET A 121 19.34 -3.40 -3.67
N MET A 122 19.25 -2.71 -4.82
CA MET A 122 20.41 -2.07 -5.43
C MET A 122 20.99 -0.98 -4.51
N PRO A 123 22.31 -0.97 -4.21
CA PRO A 123 22.91 0.00 -3.29
C PRO A 123 22.77 1.45 -3.78
N GLN A 124 22.61 1.65 -5.08
CA GLN A 124 22.44 2.95 -5.71
C GLN A 124 21.13 3.67 -5.31
N ASN A 125 20.19 2.98 -4.66
CA ASN A 125 19.04 3.65 -4.05
C ASN A 125 19.43 4.61 -2.93
N ALA A 126 20.61 4.41 -2.32
CA ALA A 126 21.14 5.21 -1.23
C ALA A 126 20.09 5.49 -0.14
N TRP A 127 19.32 4.46 0.27
CA TRP A 127 18.16 4.61 1.16
C TRP A 127 18.47 5.37 2.45
N LEU A 128 19.71 5.26 2.97
CA LEU A 128 20.15 5.88 4.23
C LEU A 128 20.80 7.25 4.05
N SER A 129 20.88 7.75 2.82
CA SER A 129 21.42 9.07 2.50
C SER A 129 20.29 10.11 2.48
N ALA A 130 20.62 11.33 2.89
CA ALA A 130 19.73 12.49 2.68
C ALA A 130 19.58 12.81 1.18
N ASP A 131 20.64 12.59 0.41
CA ASP A 131 20.72 12.88 -1.03
C ASP A 131 20.47 11.63 -1.88
N ALA A 132 19.37 10.91 -1.59
CA ALA A 132 19.00 9.72 -2.36
C ALA A 132 18.60 10.10 -3.81
N PRO A 133 19.12 9.44 -4.85
CA PRO A 133 18.89 9.85 -6.23
C PRO A 133 17.44 9.59 -6.69
N LEU A 134 16.79 10.63 -7.20
CA LEU A 134 15.42 10.58 -7.73
C LEU A 134 15.26 9.52 -8.83
N SER A 135 16.26 9.34 -9.69
CA SER A 135 16.25 8.37 -10.80
C SER A 135 15.99 6.94 -10.31
N TRP A 136 16.63 6.51 -9.23
CA TRP A 136 16.40 5.21 -8.61
C TRP A 136 15.03 5.12 -7.92
N GLY A 137 14.55 6.25 -7.39
CA GLY A 137 13.17 6.42 -6.96
C GLY A 137 12.16 6.14 -8.08
N ILE A 138 12.43 6.62 -9.29
CA ILE A 138 11.59 6.37 -10.47
C ILE A 138 11.71 4.92 -10.92
N TYR A 139 12.94 4.38 -11.07
CA TYR A 139 13.16 3.01 -11.57
C TYR A 139 12.42 1.95 -10.75
N ARG A 140 12.51 2.00 -9.41
CA ARG A 140 11.81 1.04 -8.54
C ARG A 140 10.29 1.20 -8.53
N ASN A 141 9.78 2.37 -8.91
CA ASN A 141 8.35 2.66 -8.93
C ASN A 141 7.69 2.41 -10.29
N ILE A 142 8.44 2.31 -11.39
CA ILE A 142 7.89 1.91 -12.69
C ILE A 142 7.23 0.51 -12.60
N PRO A 143 7.90 -0.55 -12.11
CA PRO A 143 7.25 -1.85 -11.97
C PRO A 143 6.07 -1.81 -11.00
N PHE A 144 6.12 -0.96 -9.97
CA PHE A 144 5.02 -0.78 -9.04
C PHE A 144 3.78 -0.20 -9.70
N ALA A 145 3.94 0.87 -10.46
CA ALA A 145 2.85 1.52 -11.20
C ALA A 145 2.24 0.57 -12.22
N LEU A 146 3.05 -0.24 -12.91
CA LEU A 146 2.57 -1.26 -13.84
C LEU A 146 1.75 -2.35 -13.14
N MET A 147 2.21 -2.86 -11.98
CA MET A 147 1.39 -3.78 -11.17
C MET A 147 0.07 -3.13 -10.76
N GLY A 148 0.12 -1.87 -10.33
CA GLY A 148 -1.05 -1.07 -10.00
C GLY A 148 -2.06 -1.00 -11.13
N LEU A 149 -1.60 -0.63 -12.32
CA LEU A 149 -2.42 -0.54 -13.53
C LEU A 149 -3.08 -1.87 -13.87
N ILE A 150 -2.33 -2.98 -13.82
CA ILE A 150 -2.88 -4.32 -14.05
C ILE A 150 -4.01 -4.60 -13.04
N ILE A 151 -3.78 -4.39 -11.75
CA ILE A 151 -4.79 -4.67 -10.72
C ILE A 151 -6.03 -3.76 -10.87
N ILE A 152 -5.85 -2.48 -11.24
CA ILE A 152 -6.96 -1.57 -11.53
C ILE A 152 -7.85 -2.14 -12.63
N VAL A 153 -7.25 -2.53 -13.76
CA VAL A 153 -7.99 -3.08 -14.92
C VAL A 153 -8.72 -4.36 -14.54
N LEU A 154 -8.06 -5.24 -13.80
CA LEU A 154 -8.64 -6.51 -13.35
C LEU A 154 -9.85 -6.30 -12.43
N PHE A 155 -9.74 -5.46 -11.40
CA PHE A 155 -10.89 -5.18 -10.53
C PHE A 155 -12.01 -4.42 -11.23
N TYR A 156 -11.69 -3.44 -12.09
CA TYR A 156 -12.70 -2.70 -12.84
C TYR A 156 -13.53 -3.64 -13.71
N LYS A 157 -12.84 -4.46 -14.53
CA LYS A 157 -13.49 -5.39 -15.45
C LYS A 157 -14.31 -6.44 -14.70
N SER A 158 -13.69 -7.12 -13.72
CA SER A 158 -14.38 -8.20 -13.00
C SER A 158 -15.53 -7.70 -12.13
N ALA A 159 -15.41 -6.53 -11.47
CA ALA A 159 -16.51 -5.98 -10.69
C ALA A 159 -17.70 -5.59 -11.56
N LYS A 160 -17.44 -5.07 -12.77
CA LYS A 160 -18.49 -4.72 -13.75
C LYS A 160 -19.16 -5.96 -14.32
N GLU A 161 -18.38 -6.95 -14.76
CA GLU A 161 -18.90 -8.20 -15.36
C GLU A 161 -19.72 -9.03 -14.36
N ASN A 162 -19.32 -9.05 -13.09
CA ASN A 162 -20.00 -9.81 -12.03
C ASN A 162 -21.06 -9.00 -11.28
N ASN A 163 -21.32 -7.75 -11.66
CA ASN A 163 -22.20 -6.83 -10.94
C ASN A 163 -21.91 -6.75 -9.42
N ASP A 164 -20.63 -6.85 -9.04
CA ASP A 164 -20.21 -7.01 -7.65
C ASP A 164 -20.38 -5.71 -6.87
N SER A 165 -21.48 -5.62 -6.12
CA SER A 165 -21.79 -4.45 -5.28
C SER A 165 -20.81 -4.23 -4.14
N SER A 166 -20.18 -5.29 -3.61
CA SER A 166 -19.27 -5.19 -2.47
C SER A 166 -17.92 -4.61 -2.90
N PHE A 167 -17.36 -5.06 -4.03
CA PHE A 167 -16.03 -4.64 -4.51
C PHE A 167 -16.07 -3.61 -5.66
N ARG A 168 -17.25 -3.08 -6.01
CA ARG A 168 -17.44 -2.11 -7.12
C ARG A 168 -16.43 -0.96 -7.15
N TRP A 169 -16.04 -0.46 -5.98
CA TRP A 169 -15.15 0.69 -5.84
C TRP A 169 -13.68 0.33 -5.59
N MET A 170 -13.32 -0.95 -5.56
CA MET A 170 -11.94 -1.39 -5.29
C MET A 170 -10.93 -0.83 -6.30
N TRP A 171 -11.26 -0.80 -7.59
CA TRP A 171 -10.37 -0.23 -8.59
C TRP A 171 -10.14 1.28 -8.38
N LEU A 172 -11.16 2.01 -7.89
CA LEU A 172 -11.08 3.46 -7.66
C LEU A 172 -10.19 3.79 -6.47
N THR A 173 -10.18 2.97 -5.41
CA THR A 173 -9.25 3.17 -4.28
C THR A 173 -7.79 3.08 -4.74
N ILE A 174 -7.50 2.15 -5.65
CA ILE A 174 -6.16 1.97 -6.22
C ILE A 174 -5.80 3.15 -7.12
N VAL A 175 -6.71 3.61 -7.98
CA VAL A 175 -6.51 4.81 -8.82
C VAL A 175 -6.19 6.02 -7.97
N LEU A 176 -7.00 6.30 -6.94
CA LEU A 176 -6.78 7.44 -6.05
C LEU A 176 -5.44 7.33 -5.33
N SER A 177 -5.10 6.13 -4.85
CA SER A 177 -3.81 5.88 -4.20
C SER A 177 -2.63 6.24 -5.11
N PHE A 178 -2.64 5.79 -6.37
CA PHE A 178 -1.58 6.14 -7.32
C PHE A 178 -1.60 7.60 -7.76
N ALA A 179 -2.79 8.19 -7.93
CA ALA A 179 -2.94 9.60 -8.31
C ALA A 179 -2.30 10.54 -7.27
N PHE A 180 -2.40 10.21 -5.98
CA PHE A 180 -1.72 10.96 -4.93
C PHE A 180 -0.26 10.55 -4.74
N TYR A 181 0.10 9.30 -5.01
CA TYR A 181 1.47 8.80 -4.81
C TYR A 181 2.47 9.32 -5.86
N ILE A 182 2.08 9.38 -7.13
CA ILE A 182 3.00 9.75 -8.22
C ILE A 182 3.57 11.17 -8.01
N PRO A 183 2.76 12.22 -7.71
CA PRO A 183 3.30 13.54 -7.42
C PRO A 183 4.25 13.55 -6.21
N VAL A 184 3.95 12.78 -5.16
CA VAL A 184 4.80 12.68 -3.97
C VAL A 184 6.18 12.14 -4.32
N VAL A 185 6.25 11.07 -5.13
CA VAL A 185 7.53 10.47 -5.52
C VAL A 185 8.37 11.43 -6.36
N LEU A 186 7.74 12.22 -7.22
CA LEU A 186 8.45 13.05 -8.20
C LEU A 186 8.86 14.42 -7.65
N LEU A 187 8.09 14.97 -6.71
CA LEU A 187 8.18 16.39 -6.38
C LEU A 187 8.30 16.69 -4.87
N ALA A 188 8.12 15.72 -3.97
CA ALA A 188 8.11 16.02 -2.53
C ALA A 188 9.47 16.50 -1.98
N ASP A 189 10.58 16.09 -2.61
CA ASP A 189 11.92 16.54 -2.21
C ASP A 189 12.20 18.00 -2.64
N VAL A 190 11.46 18.52 -3.63
CA VAL A 190 11.57 19.91 -4.12
C VAL A 190 10.51 20.81 -3.49
N ILE A 191 9.29 20.30 -3.34
CA ILE A 191 8.14 21.01 -2.80
C ILE A 191 7.58 20.20 -1.62
N PRO A 192 8.05 20.45 -0.38
CA PRO A 192 7.66 19.67 0.81
C PRO A 192 6.15 19.57 1.02
N MET A 193 5.39 20.60 0.61
CA MET A 193 3.94 20.64 0.70
C MET A 193 3.25 19.51 -0.09
N ILE A 194 3.85 19.04 -1.19
CA ILE A 194 3.33 17.90 -1.97
C ILE A 194 3.36 16.61 -1.14
N GLY A 195 4.26 16.51 -0.16
CA GLY A 195 4.30 15.40 0.79
C GLY A 195 2.99 15.22 1.57
N MET A 196 2.15 16.26 1.70
CA MET A 196 0.84 16.15 2.37
C MET A 196 -0.17 15.28 1.60
N LEU A 197 0.06 15.02 0.30
CA LEU A 197 -0.75 14.08 -0.48
C LEU A 197 -0.65 12.63 0.01
N MET A 198 0.28 12.34 0.93
CA MET A 198 0.31 11.06 1.65
C MET A 198 -0.96 10.82 2.48
N ILE A 199 -1.59 11.85 3.04
CA ILE A 199 -2.83 11.72 3.81
C ILE A 199 -3.99 11.19 2.95
N PRO A 200 -4.39 11.83 1.84
CA PRO A 200 -5.46 11.33 0.99
C PRO A 200 -5.12 9.98 0.32
N LYS A 201 -3.83 9.73 0.03
CA LYS A 201 -3.36 8.39 -0.38
C LYS A 201 -3.67 7.33 0.68
N THR A 202 -3.33 7.59 1.94
CA THR A 202 -3.57 6.67 3.06
C THR A 202 -5.06 6.46 3.29
N CYS A 203 -5.89 7.49 3.15
CA CYS A 203 -7.35 7.34 3.17
C CYS A 203 -7.86 6.35 2.11
N ALA A 204 -7.27 6.34 0.91
CA ALA A 204 -7.63 5.37 -0.13
C ALA A 204 -7.28 3.92 0.28
N TYR A 205 -6.17 3.71 0.99
CA TYR A 205 -5.85 2.39 1.56
C TYR A 205 -6.78 2.00 2.71
N VAL A 206 -7.12 2.93 3.61
CA VAL A 206 -8.14 2.68 4.64
C VAL A 206 -9.46 2.28 3.99
N TRP A 207 -9.87 2.98 2.93
CA TRP A 207 -11.08 2.62 2.19
C TRP A 207 -10.99 1.22 1.56
N THR A 208 -9.84 0.86 0.99
CA THR A 208 -9.56 -0.52 0.52
C THR A 208 -9.80 -1.54 1.64
N VAL A 209 -9.22 -1.30 2.82
CA VAL A 209 -9.38 -2.17 4.00
C VAL A 209 -10.85 -2.28 4.42
N LEU A 210 -11.56 -1.15 4.45
CA LEU A 210 -12.97 -1.08 4.82
C LEU A 210 -13.90 -1.78 3.82
N ILE A 211 -13.59 -1.76 2.52
CA ILE A 211 -14.34 -2.52 1.51
C ILE A 211 -14.30 -4.01 1.84
N GLY A 212 -13.11 -4.57 2.06
CA GLY A 212 -12.97 -5.98 2.42
C GLY A 212 -13.63 -6.34 3.75
N TYR A 213 -13.50 -5.47 4.76
CA TYR A 213 -14.13 -5.72 6.06
C TYR A 213 -15.65 -5.66 6.02
N LYS A 214 -16.23 -4.69 5.31
CA LYS A 214 -17.69 -4.58 5.11
C LYS A 214 -18.22 -5.77 4.31
N ALA A 215 -17.51 -6.19 3.26
CA ALA A 215 -17.87 -7.39 2.50
C ALA A 215 -17.86 -8.64 3.38
N MET A 216 -16.83 -8.83 4.21
CA MET A 216 -16.77 -9.95 5.15
C MET A 216 -17.95 -9.95 6.12
N LYS A 217 -18.29 -8.79 6.69
CA LYS A 217 -19.44 -8.66 7.60
C LYS A 217 -20.77 -8.95 6.91
N LYS A 218 -20.91 -8.64 5.63
CA LYS A 218 -22.14 -8.89 4.88
C LYS A 218 -22.27 -10.36 4.46
N GLU A 219 -21.16 -11.01 4.15
CA GLU A 219 -21.13 -12.33 3.52
C GLU A 219 -20.90 -13.48 4.52
N ILE A 220 -20.36 -13.20 5.71
CA ILE A 220 -19.98 -14.24 6.70
C ILE A 220 -20.52 -13.97 8.11
N ALA A 221 -20.72 -12.71 8.51
CA ALA A 221 -21.25 -12.38 9.84
C ALA A 221 -22.77 -12.52 9.85
#